data_AF-A0A7D6E1M8-F1
#
_entry.id   AF-A0A7D6E1M8-F1
#
_cell.length_a   1.000
_cell.length_b   1.000
_cell.length_c   1.000
_cell.angle_alpha   90.00
_cell.angle_beta   90.00
_cell.angle_gamma   90.00
#
_symmetry.space_group_name_H-M   'P 1'
#
loop_
_entity.id
_entity.type
_entity.pdbx_description
1 polymer ?
#
loop_
_entity_poly.entity_id
_entity_poly.type
_entity_poly.pdbx_seq_one_letter_code
_entity_poly.pdbx_strand_id
1 'polypeptide(L)' 'MAGKEIDPIRAKSALAVIRQNPGIVLFAASPLIALVALTWIFAGTGWGILLALVLVVAAGAVVLLKR' A
#
# COMPACT_ATOMS: atom_id res chain seq x y z
N MET A 1 21.98 20.91 3.68
CA MET A 1 20.67 20.34 4.06
C MET A 1 20.81 18.82 3.97
N ALA A 2 21.03 18.13 5.08
CA ALA A 2 21.07 16.66 5.08
C ALA A 2 19.69 16.16 4.65
N GLY A 3 19.65 15.42 3.54
CA GLY A 3 18.42 14.90 2.95
C GLY A 3 17.64 14.10 3.99
N LYS A 4 16.33 14.32 4.00
CA LYS A 4 15.36 13.61 4.82
C LYS A 4 15.22 12.19 4.27
N GLU A 5 16.25 11.37 4.46
CA GLU A 5 16.28 10.01 3.95
C GLU A 5 15.53 9.06 4.89
N ILE A 6 14.89 8.05 4.31
CA ILE A 6 14.21 7.02 5.09
C ILE A 6 15.28 6.22 5.82
N ASP A 7 15.21 6.19 7.16
CA ASP A 7 16.12 5.40 7.97
C ASP A 7 16.05 3.90 7.54
N PRO A 8 17.17 3.33 7.07
CA PRO A 8 17.21 1.95 6.59
C PRO A 8 16.87 0.94 7.68
N ILE A 9 17.13 1.25 8.96
CA ILE A 9 16.76 0.39 10.09
C ILE A 9 15.23 0.37 10.21
N ARG A 10 14.59 1.54 10.15
CA ARG A 10 13.13 1.65 10.25
C ARG A 10 12.42 0.92 9.12
N ALA A 11 12.93 1.01 7.90
CA ALA A 11 12.41 0.27 6.75
C ALA A 11 12.53 -1.25 6.91
N LYS A 12 13.70 -1.73 7.38
CA LYS A 12 13.93 -3.17 7.64
C LYS A 12 13.03 -3.70 8.75
N SER A 13 12.86 -2.95 9.83
CA SER A 13 11.97 -3.32 10.94
C SER A 13 10.51 -3.40 10.50
N ALA A 14 10.04 -2.44 9.70
CA ALA A 14 8.68 -2.48 9.14
C ALA A 14 8.46 -3.72 8.26
N LEU A 15 9.44 -4.06 7.42
CA LEU A 15 9.38 -5.28 6.60
C LEU A 15 9.36 -6.56 7.46
N ALA A 16 10.14 -6.59 8.54
CA ALA A 16 10.15 -7.72 9.48
C ALA A 16 8.77 -7.91 10.14
N VAL A 17 8.13 -6.83 10.57
CA VAL A 17 6.76 -6.87 11.14
C VAL A 17 5.76 -7.42 10.13
N ILE A 18 5.84 -6.97 8.87
CA ILE A 18 4.96 -7.46 7.79
C ILE A 18 5.13 -8.96 7.58
N ARG A 19 6.39 -9.43 7.54
CA ARG A 19 6.68 -10.86 7.35
C ARG A 19 6.25 -11.72 8.54
N GLN A 20 6.38 -11.22 9.75
CA GLN A 20 5.98 -11.95 10.96
C GLN A 20 4.46 -12.00 11.16
N ASN A 21 3.74 -10.96 10.72
CA ASN A 21 2.31 -10.81 10.98
C ASN A 21 1.51 -10.59 9.69
N PRO A 22 1.52 -11.52 8.73
CA PRO A 22 0.87 -11.31 7.43
C PRO A 22 -0.64 -11.07 7.56
N GLY A 23 -1.29 -11.72 8.52
CA GLY A 23 -2.73 -11.57 8.77
C GLY A 23 -3.13 -10.15 9.16
N ILE A 24 -2.36 -9.50 10.04
CA ILE A 24 -2.69 -8.14 10.48
C ILE A 24 -2.47 -7.12 9.36
N VAL A 25 -1.49 -7.36 8.50
CA VAL A 25 -1.23 -6.51 7.32
C VAL A 25 -2.38 -6.62 6.32
N LEU A 26 -2.84 -7.84 6.04
CA LEU A 26 -4.00 -8.07 5.18
C LEU A 26 -5.27 -7.45 5.78
N PHE A 27 -5.46 -7.57 7.09
CA PHE A 27 -6.57 -6.92 7.78
C PHE A 27 -6.50 -5.39 7.66
N ALA A 28 -5.32 -4.79 7.88
CA ALA A 28 -5.13 -3.36 7.73
C ALA A 28 -5.35 -2.88 6.29
N ALA A 29 -4.95 -3.68 5.29
CA ALA A 29 -5.20 -3.40 3.87
C ALA A 29 -6.62 -3.75 3.41
N SER A 30 -7.41 -4.43 4.23
CA SER A 30 -8.71 -5.00 3.84
C SER A 30 -9.71 -3.99 3.28
N PRO A 31 -9.82 -2.72 3.76
CA PRO A 31 -10.75 -1.77 3.18
C PRO A 31 -10.42 -1.45 1.71
N LEU A 32 -9.13 -1.35 1.38
CA LEU A 32 -8.67 -1.08 0.02
C LEU A 32 -8.84 -2.30 -0.89
N ILE A 33 -8.55 -3.49 -0.36
CA ILE A 33 -8.78 -4.75 -1.09
C ILE A 33 -10.26 -4.92 -1.41
N ALA A 34 -11.15 -4.66 -0.44
CA ALA A 34 -12.59 -4.72 -0.64
C ALA A 34 -13.05 -3.70 -1.68
N LEU A 35 -12.53 -2.47 -1.64
CA LEU A 35 -12.84 -1.43 -2.63
C LEU A 35 -12.45 -1.86 -4.06
N VAL A 36 -11.25 -2.41 -4.23
CA VAL A 36 -10.79 -2.93 -5.53
C VAL A 36 -11.64 -4.10 -5.99
N ALA A 37 -11.95 -5.06 -5.12
CA ALA A 37 -12.78 -6.21 -5.45
C ALA A 37 -14.20 -5.80 -5.86
N LEU A 38 -14.83 -4.88 -5.12
CA LEU A 38 -16.14 -4.34 -5.47
C LEU A 38 -16.09 -3.61 -6.82
N THR A 39 -15.08 -2.78 -7.05
CA THR A 39 -14.92 -2.06 -8.32
C THR A 39 -14.74 -3.03 -9.48
N TRP A 40 -13.97 -4.10 -9.28
CA TRP A 40 -13.79 -5.14 -10.28
C TRP A 40 -15.11 -5.83 -10.64
N ILE A 41 -15.93 -6.17 -9.64
CA ILE A 41 -17.21 -6.86 -9.83
C ILE A 41 -18.24 -5.94 -10.52
N PHE A 42 -18.35 -4.68 -10.08
CA PHE A 42 -19.43 -3.80 -10.51
C PHE A 42 -19.09 -2.88 -11.68
N ALA A 43 -17.85 -2.40 -11.76
CA ALA A 43 -17.40 -1.54 -12.86
C ALA A 43 -16.60 -2.32 -13.93
N GLY A 44 -16.20 -3.56 -13.64
CA GLY A 44 -15.48 -4.44 -14.55
C GLY A 44 -13.95 -4.40 -14.38
N THR A 45 -13.29 -5.37 -15.00
CA THR A 45 -11.85 -5.64 -14.84
C THR A 45 -10.96 -4.43 -15.12
N GLY A 46 -11.25 -3.66 -16.19
CA GLY A 46 -10.44 -2.49 -16.55
C GLY A 46 -10.39 -1.44 -15.45
N TRP A 47 -11.55 -1.13 -14.84
CA TRP A 47 -11.64 -0.17 -13.73
C TRP A 47 -11.03 -0.73 -12.44
N GLY A 48 -11.19 -2.02 -12.17
CA GLY A 48 -10.54 -2.68 -11.04
C GLY A 48 -9.01 -2.57 -11.10
N ILE A 49 -8.41 -2.85 -12.27
CA ILE A 49 -6.96 -2.74 -12.49
C ILE A 49 -6.50 -1.29 -12.36
N LEU A 50 -7.20 -0.35 -13.00
CA LEU A 50 -6.86 1.07 -12.92
C LEU A 50 -6.87 1.58 -11.48
N LEU A 51 -7.91 1.23 -10.70
CA LEU A 51 -8.00 1.63 -9.30
C LEU A 51 -6.84 1.04 -8.47
N ALA A 52 -6.52 -0.24 -8.66
CA ALA A 52 -5.39 -0.88 -7.98
C ALA A 52 -4.07 -0.16 -8.28
N LEU A 53 -3.82 0.19 -9.54
CA LEU A 53 -2.62 0.94 -9.94
C LEU A 53 -2.59 2.33 -9.28
N VAL A 54 -3.71 3.06 -9.30
CA VAL A 54 -3.81 4.38 -8.66
C VAL A 54 -3.52 4.28 -7.17
N LEU A 55 -4.08 3.29 -6.46
CA LEU A 55 -3.82 3.10 -5.04
C LEU A 55 -2.35 2.80 -4.73
N VAL A 56 -1.70 1.95 -5.54
CA VAL A 56 -0.27 1.64 -5.39
C VAL A 56 0.60 2.88 -5.60
N VAL A 57 0.34 3.64 -6.67
CA VAL A 57 1.07 4.87 -6.97
C VAL A 57 0.84 5.92 -5.89
N ALA A 58 -0.40 6.11 -5.45
CA ALA A 58 -0.74 7.06 -4.39
C ALA A 58 -0.09 6.68 -3.05
N ALA A 59 -0.09 5.39 -2.68
CA ALA A 59 0.58 4.93 -1.47
C ALA A 59 2.10 5.19 -1.55
N GLY A 60 2.73 4.88 -2.69
CA GLY A 60 4.14 5.19 -2.94
C GLY A 60 4.43 6.69 -2.87
N ALA A 61 3.57 7.52 -3.45
CA ALA A 61 3.66 8.98 -3.41
C ALA A 61 3.51 9.54 -1.99
N VAL A 62 2.59 9.02 -1.18
CA VAL A 62 2.43 9.44 0.22
C VAL A 62 3.68 9.11 1.04
N VAL A 63 4.27 7.92 0.83
CA VAL A 63 5.57 7.58 1.43
C VAL A 63 6.66 8.51 0.91
N LEU A 64 6.61 8.88 -0.38
CA LEU A 64 7.54 9.83 -1.00
C LEU A 64 7.47 11.24 -0.45
N LEU A 65 6.28 11.73 -0.13
CA LEU A 65 6.05 13.10 0.33
C LEU A 65 6.26 13.25 1.84
N LYS A 66 6.16 12.17 2.60
CA LYS A 66 6.32 12.16 4.06
C LYS A 66 7.76 11.91 4.53
N ARG A 67 8.70 11.72 3.61
CA ARG A 67 10.14 11.78 3.91
C ARG A 67 10.55 13.23 4.00
#